data_AF-A0A523RYN1-F1
#
_entry.id   AF-A0A523RYN1-F1
#
_cell.length_a   1.000
_cell.length_b   1.000
_cell.length_c   1.000
_cell.angle_alpha   90.00
_cell.angle_beta   90.00
_cell.angle_gamma   90.00
#
_symmetry.space_group_name_H-M   'P 1'
#
loop_
_entity.id
_entity.type
_entity.pdbx_description
1 polymer ?
#
loop_
_entity_poly.entity_id
_entity_poly.type
_entity_poly.pdbx_seq_one_letter_code
_entity_poly.pdbx_strand_id
1 'polypeptide(L)'
;MSIASFLTIITLLVIYSILDIRDRKVKNEIVLIGGVVGCLILVLTEHFVHNTVLHLSALLLVVSISYILFRIGSIGGADAKVLFTIALMSPGIELGAWSQPVLEAIIGLGGELFVLLLGG
;
A
#
# COMPACT_ATOMS: atom_id res chain seq x y z
N MET A 1 -3.10 -13.11 3.41
CA MET A 1 -4.05 -12.04 3.00
C MET A 1 -5.52 -12.48 3.09
N SER A 2 -6.41 -11.69 3.71
CA SER A 2 -7.86 -11.92 3.71
C SER A 2 -8.55 -11.36 2.46
N ILE A 3 -9.56 -12.05 1.92
CA ILE A 3 -10.37 -11.60 0.77
C ILE A 3 -10.99 -10.23 1.04
N ALA A 4 -11.41 -9.96 2.28
CA ALA A 4 -11.96 -8.66 2.66
C ALA A 4 -10.95 -7.52 2.48
N SER A 5 -9.70 -7.74 2.90
CA SER A 5 -8.61 -6.76 2.75
C SER A 5 -8.32 -6.49 1.28
N PHE A 6 -8.31 -7.54 0.45
CA PHE A 6 -8.07 -7.44 -0.99
C PHE A 6 -9.15 -6.62 -1.70
N LEU A 7 -10.43 -6.94 -1.46
CA LEU A 7 -11.55 -6.20 -2.04
C LEU A 7 -11.57 -4.74 -1.60
N THR A 8 -11.15 -4.46 -0.36
CA THR A 8 -11.08 -3.08 0.14
C THR A 8 -9.98 -2.29 -0.56
N ILE A 9 -8.79 -2.89 -0.74
CA ILE A 9 -7.68 -2.24 -1.45
C ILE A 9 -8.08 -1.92 -2.89
N ILE A 10 -8.70 -2.86 -3.60
CA ILE A 10 -9.19 -2.62 -4.96
C ILE A 10 -10.20 -1.46 -4.97
N THR A 11 -11.14 -1.47 -4.03
CA THR A 11 -12.17 -0.42 -3.94
C THR A 11 -11.55 0.95 -3.70
N LEU A 12 -10.58 1.04 -2.76
CA LEU A 12 -9.85 2.28 -2.49
C LEU A 12 -9.03 2.75 -3.68
N LEU A 13 -8.35 1.83 -4.38
CA LEU A 13 -7.58 2.13 -5.58
C LEU A 13 -8.46 2.68 -6.70
N VAL A 14 -9.63 2.10 -6.93
CA VAL A 14 -10.61 2.60 -7.91
C VAL A 14 -11.09 4.00 -7.52
N ILE A 15 -11.42 4.22 -6.23
CA ILE A 15 -11.82 5.55 -5.74
C ILE A 15 -10.69 6.57 -5.95
N TYR A 16 -9.45 6.24 -5.60
CA TYR A 16 -8.31 7.13 -5.80
C TYR A 16 -8.03 7.41 -7.27
N SER A 17 -8.13 6.40 -8.13
CA SER A 17 -7.97 6.56 -9.58
C SER A 17 -9.03 7.50 -10.17
N ILE A 18 -10.30 7.35 -9.77
CA ILE A 18 -11.39 8.23 -10.22
C ILE A 18 -11.15 9.68 -9.74
N LEU A 19 -10.78 9.85 -8.48
CA LEU A 19 -10.51 11.17 -7.91
C LEU A 19 -9.30 11.85 -8.55
N ASP A 20 -8.25 11.07 -8.86
CA ASP A 20 -7.07 11.60 -9.51
C ASP A 20 -7.39 12.05 -10.94
N ILE A 21 -8.14 11.25 -11.71
CA ILE A 21 -8.58 11.64 -13.07
C ILE A 21 -9.50 12.87 -13.04
N ARG A 22 -10.43 12.93 -12.08
CA ARG A 22 -11.46 13.98 -12.01
C ARG A 22 -10.94 15.30 -11.45
N ASP A 23 -10.26 15.25 -10.32
CA ASP A 23 -9.87 16.44 -9.55
C ASP A 23 -8.38 16.77 -9.71
N ARG A 24 -7.61 15.93 -10.42
CA ARG A 24 -6.13 15.99 -10.58
C ARG A 24 -5.36 16.05 -9.26
N LYS A 25 -6.04 15.76 -8.14
CA LYS A 25 -5.51 15.86 -6.78
C LYS A 25 -6.26 14.92 -5.86
N VAL A 26 -5.52 14.04 -5.20
CA VAL A 26 -6.03 13.28 -4.06
C VAL A 26 -5.83 14.08 -2.77
N LYS A 27 -6.95 14.51 -2.17
CA LYS A 27 -6.99 15.26 -0.90
C LYS A 27 -6.51 14.41 0.28
N ASN A 28 -5.81 15.02 1.23
CA ASN A 28 -5.24 14.31 2.39
C ASN A 28 -6.32 13.68 3.28
N GLU A 29 -7.47 14.31 3.36
CA GLU A 29 -8.62 13.83 4.14
C GLU A 29 -9.12 12.48 3.62
N ILE A 30 -9.14 12.29 2.30
CA ILE A 30 -9.60 11.04 1.67
C ILE A 30 -8.57 9.91 1.90
N VAL A 31 -7.28 10.26 1.90
CA VAL A 31 -6.19 9.32 2.23
C VAL A 31 -6.28 8.90 3.68
N LEU A 32 -6.52 9.85 4.60
CA LEU A 32 -6.70 9.58 6.01
C LEU A 32 -7.92 8.65 6.25
N ILE A 33 -9.06 8.94 5.62
CA ILE A 33 -10.26 8.09 5.72
C ILE A 33 -9.96 6.68 5.21
N GLY A 34 -9.31 6.55 4.04
CA GLY A 34 -8.92 5.25 3.49
C GLY A 34 -7.97 4.47 4.41
N GLY A 35 -6.99 5.15 5.00
CA GLY A 35 -6.08 4.57 5.99
C GLY A 35 -6.81 4.08 7.25
N VAL A 36 -7.76 4.86 7.77
CA VAL A 36 -8.57 4.46 8.94
C VAL A 36 -9.45 3.25 8.62
N VAL A 37 -10.13 3.26 7.47
CA VAL A 37 -10.95 2.12 7.02
C VAL A 37 -10.09 0.87 6.87
N GLY A 38 -8.90 0.99 6.27
CA GLY A 38 -7.99 -0.12 6.11
C GLY A 38 -7.47 -0.69 7.44
N CYS A 39 -7.13 0.19 8.37
CA CYS A 39 -6.69 -0.20 9.71
C CYS A 39 -7.80 -0.94 10.48
N LEU A 40 -9.05 -0.47 10.39
CA LEU A 40 -10.21 -1.15 10.99
C LEU A 40 -10.38 -2.57 10.46
N ILE A 41 -10.25 -2.78 9.15
CA ILE A 41 -10.38 -4.11 8.54
C ILE A 41 -9.24 -5.03 8.98
N LEU A 42 -8.02 -4.51 9.09
CA LEU A 42 -6.88 -5.29 9.57
C LEU A 42 -7.04 -5.76 11.02
N VAL A 43 -7.60 -4.90 11.88
CA VAL A 43 -7.91 -5.26 13.26
C VAL A 43 -9.04 -6.31 13.31
N LEU A 44 -10.11 -6.11 12.53
CA LEU A 44 -11.24 -7.04 12.46
C LEU A 44 -10.89 -8.41 11.88
N THR A 45 -9.87 -8.48 11.03
CA THR A 45 -9.41 -9.74 10.42
C THR A 45 -8.31 -10.44 11.23
N GLU A 46 -7.89 -9.88 12.37
CA GLU A 46 -6.79 -10.33 13.25
C GLU A 46 -5.43 -10.53 12.54
N HIS A 47 -5.35 -10.23 11.24
CA HIS A 47 -4.18 -10.46 10.40
C HIS A 47 -2.99 -9.60 10.84
N PHE A 48 -3.28 -8.39 11.33
CA PHE A 48 -2.26 -7.50 11.87
C PHE A 48 -1.60 -8.06 13.13
N VAL A 49 -2.36 -8.75 13.99
CA VAL A 49 -1.85 -9.30 15.25
C VAL A 49 -0.90 -10.47 14.99
N HIS A 50 -1.18 -11.29 13.98
CA HIS A 50 -0.32 -12.42 13.63
C HIS A 50 0.92 -12.01 12.82
N ASN A 51 0.78 -11.01 11.94
CA ASN A 51 1.85 -10.60 11.02
C ASN A 51 2.34 -9.16 11.29
N THR A 52 2.41 -8.74 12.56
CA THR A 52 2.75 -7.36 12.95
C THR A 52 4.13 -6.96 12.44
N VAL A 53 5.14 -7.81 12.59
CA VAL A 53 6.53 -7.54 12.16
C VAL A 53 6.59 -7.33 10.64
N LEU A 54 5.82 -8.12 9.90
CA LEU A 54 5.74 -8.04 8.45
C LEU A 54 5.04 -6.75 8.00
N HIS A 55 3.94 -6.35 8.66
CA HIS A 55 3.29 -5.07 8.41
C HIS A 55 4.19 -3.87 8.74
N LEU A 56 4.87 -3.89 9.87
CA LEU A 56 5.73 -2.78 10.28
C LEU A 56 6.94 -2.60 9.35
N SER A 57 7.58 -3.71 8.98
CA SER A 57 8.75 -3.69 8.07
C SER A 57 8.37 -3.25 6.66
N ALA A 58 7.26 -3.77 6.12
CA ALA A 58 6.70 -3.34 4.85
C ALA A 58 6.35 -1.85 4.86
N LEU A 59 5.63 -1.38 5.88
CA LEU A 59 5.28 0.02 6.04
C LEU A 59 6.53 0.90 6.05
N LEU A 60 7.51 0.60 6.92
CA LEU A 60 8.73 1.40 7.03
C LEU A 60 9.48 1.49 5.71
N LEU A 61 9.57 0.38 4.98
CA LEU A 61 10.24 0.31 3.68
C LEU A 61 9.48 1.13 2.62
N VAL A 62 8.19 0.88 2.42
CA VAL A 62 7.39 1.55 1.39
C VAL A 62 7.30 3.04 1.66
N VAL A 63 7.11 3.45 2.92
CA VAL A 63 7.09 4.86 3.32
C VAL A 63 8.41 5.54 2.97
N SER A 64 9.53 4.90 3.31
CA SER A 64 10.86 5.46 3.05
C SER A 64 11.11 5.59 1.55
N ILE A 65 10.83 4.55 0.77
CA ILE A 65 11.05 4.56 -0.68
C ILE A 65 10.09 5.52 -1.39
N SER A 66 8.79 5.47 -1.07
CA SER A 66 7.78 6.37 -1.62
C SER A 66 8.13 7.84 -1.36
N TYR A 67 8.59 8.17 -0.15
CA TYR A 67 9.05 9.52 0.16
C TYR A 67 10.27 9.92 -0.67
N ILE A 68 11.27 9.05 -0.81
CA ILE A 68 12.46 9.32 -1.63
C ILE A 68 12.06 9.54 -3.09
N LEU A 69 11.25 8.65 -3.66
CA LEU A 69 10.75 8.72 -5.04
C LEU A 69 9.95 10.01 -5.29
N PHE A 70 9.13 10.41 -4.33
CA PHE A 70 8.40 11.67 -4.37
C PHE A 70 9.34 12.88 -4.37
N ARG A 71 10.39 12.85 -3.52
CA ARG A 71 11.36 13.95 -3.40
C ARG A 71 12.22 14.14 -4.64
N ILE A 72 12.55 13.06 -5.35
CA ILE A 72 13.29 13.13 -6.62
C ILE A 72 12.38 13.45 -7.82
N GLY A 73 11.06 13.56 -7.60
CA GLY A 73 10.08 13.88 -8.63
C GLY A 73 9.75 12.70 -9.57
N SER A 74 10.08 11.47 -9.17
CA SER A 74 9.84 10.27 -9.98
C SER A 74 8.41 9.75 -9.88
N ILE A 75 7.67 10.11 -8.83
CA ILE A 75 6.27 9.75 -8.63
C ILE A 75 5.44 10.97 -8.22
N GLY A 76 4.15 10.96 -8.53
CA GLY A 76 3.22 12.00 -8.12
C GLY A 76 2.95 12.00 -6.61
N GLY A 77 2.47 13.13 -6.11
CA GLY A 77 2.03 13.22 -4.71
C GLY A 77 0.78 12.38 -4.41
N ALA A 78 -0.02 12.05 -5.43
CA ALA A 78 -1.14 11.11 -5.30
C ALA A 78 -0.62 9.68 -5.15
N ASP A 79 0.26 9.23 -6.05
CA ASP A 79 0.87 7.89 -6.03
C ASP A 79 1.58 7.62 -4.71
N ALA A 80 2.34 8.61 -4.22
CA ALA A 80 3.02 8.50 -2.94
C ALA A 80 2.03 8.16 -1.83
N LYS A 81 0.94 8.94 -1.70
CA LYS A 81 -0.10 8.74 -0.67
C LYS A 81 -0.83 7.40 -0.80
N VAL A 82 -1.08 6.97 -2.04
CA VAL A 82 -1.71 5.67 -2.29
C VAL A 82 -0.81 4.53 -1.81
N LEU A 83 0.50 4.60 -2.08
CA LEU A 83 1.48 3.62 -1.61
C LEU A 83 1.51 3.53 -0.07
N PHE A 84 1.37 4.65 0.65
CA PHE A 84 1.23 4.62 2.11
C PHE A 84 0.04 3.79 2.56
N THR A 85 -1.14 4.02 1.95
CA THR A 85 -2.37 3.30 2.30
C THR A 85 -2.28 1.81 1.97
N ILE A 86 -1.70 1.46 0.81
CA ILE A 86 -1.52 0.06 0.40
C ILE A 86 -0.55 -0.64 1.34
N ALA A 87 0.62 -0.07 1.62
CA ALA A 87 1.62 -0.71 2.49
C ALA A 87 1.10 -1.00 3.90
N LEU A 88 0.17 -0.16 4.37
CA LEU A 88 -0.50 -0.38 5.64
C LEU A 88 -1.44 -1.59 5.57
N MET A 89 -2.19 -1.75 4.48
CA MET A 89 -3.23 -2.78 4.33
C MET A 89 -2.76 -4.11 3.76
N SER A 90 -1.72 -4.08 2.92
CA SER A 90 -1.13 -5.21 2.22
C SER A 90 0.38 -5.04 2.26
N PRO A 91 1.05 -5.69 3.21
CA PRO A 91 2.50 -5.58 3.37
C PRO A 91 3.30 -6.32 2.28
N GLY A 92 2.65 -6.83 1.25
CA GLY A 92 3.24 -7.55 0.13
C GLY A 92 2.45 -8.80 -0.22
N ILE A 93 2.85 -9.44 -1.32
CA ILE A 93 2.23 -10.69 -1.76
C ILE A 93 2.79 -11.84 -0.91
N GLU A 94 1.95 -12.42 -0.06
CA GLU A 94 2.22 -13.68 0.65
C GLU A 94 1.83 -14.85 -0.28
N LEU A 95 2.62 -15.17 -1.32
CA LEU A 95 2.36 -16.34 -2.18
C LEU A 95 2.58 -17.65 -1.40
N GLY A 96 3.25 -17.59 -0.24
CA GLY A 96 3.57 -18.76 0.58
C GLY A 96 4.56 -19.70 -0.12
N ALA A 97 5.22 -19.19 -1.16
CA ALA A 97 6.17 -19.95 -1.96
C ALA A 97 7.54 -20.02 -1.26
N TRP A 98 7.85 -19.07 -0.37
CA TRP A 98 9.16 -18.92 0.25
C TRP A 98 9.08 -19.20 1.75
N SER A 99 10.17 -19.75 2.31
CA SER A 99 10.26 -20.06 3.74
C SER A 99 10.40 -18.82 4.63
N GLN A 100 10.70 -17.66 4.03
CA GLN A 100 10.91 -16.38 4.71
C GLN A 100 9.91 -15.33 4.20
N PRO A 101 8.76 -15.15 4.88
CA PRO A 101 7.67 -14.30 4.39
C PRO A 101 8.06 -12.81 4.31
N VAL A 102 9.02 -12.36 5.14
CA VAL A 102 9.52 -10.98 5.10
C VAL A 102 10.30 -10.70 3.82
N LEU A 103 11.14 -11.64 3.37
CA LEU A 103 11.92 -11.46 2.14
C LEU A 103 11.01 -11.44 0.91
N GLU A 104 10.00 -12.32 0.90
CA GLU A 104 8.99 -12.39 -0.14
C GLU A 104 8.20 -11.06 -0.25
N ALA A 105 7.78 -10.51 0.90
CA ALA A 105 7.12 -9.22 0.99
C ALA A 105 7.98 -8.08 0.42
N ILE A 106 9.27 -8.02 0.78
CA ILE A 106 10.20 -6.99 0.28
C ILE A 106 10.34 -7.07 -1.25
N ILE A 107 10.48 -8.28 -1.80
CA ILE A 107 10.63 -8.48 -3.25
C ILE A 107 9.32 -8.13 -3.97
N GLY A 108 8.18 -8.54 -3.43
CA GLY A 108 6.86 -8.19 -3.97
C GLY A 108 6.65 -6.68 -4.03
N LEU A 109 6.90 -5.97 -2.92
CA LEU A 109 6.82 -4.52 -2.85
C LEU A 109 7.80 -3.83 -3.81
N GLY A 110 9.02 -4.35 -3.93
CA GLY A 110 10.00 -3.86 -4.91
C GLY A 110 9.50 -4.00 -6.34
N GLY A 111 8.85 -5.11 -6.66
CA GLY A 111 8.22 -5.35 -7.96
C GLY A 111 7.07 -4.37 -8.25
N GLU A 112 6.19 -4.14 -7.27
CA GLU A 112 5.09 -3.17 -7.40
C GLU A 112 5.60 -1.76 -7.67
N LEU A 113 6.62 -1.32 -6.91
CA LEU A 113 7.27 -0.03 -7.12
C LEU A 113 7.94 0.06 -8.50
N PHE A 114 8.56 -1.03 -8.96
CA PHE A 114 9.19 -1.08 -10.28
C PHE A 114 8.15 -0.95 -11.41
N VAL A 115 7.01 -1.63 -11.30
CA VAL A 115 5.89 -1.49 -12.26
C VAL A 115 5.37 -0.06 -12.27
N LEU A 116 5.22 0.56 -11.09
CA LEU A 116 4.79 1.95 -10.96
C LEU A 116 5.76 2.91 -11.66
N LEU A 117 7.08 2.69 -11.54
CA LEU A 117 8.10 3.48 -12.24
C LEU A 117 8.08 3.30 -13.76
N LEU A 118 7.62 2.16 -14.28
CA LEU A 118 7.51 1.92 -15.72
C LEU A 118 6.22 2.48 -16.33
N GLY A 119 5.15 2.59 -15.54
CA GLY A 119 3.83 3.05 -15.97
C GLY A 119 3.53 4.51 -15.67
N GLY A 120 4.35 5.18 -14.85
CA GLY A 120 4.27 6.60 -14.52
C GLY A 120 4.78 7.53 -15.62
#